data_AF-A0A9P6YY21-F1
#
_entry.id   AF-A0A9P6YY21-F1
#
_cell.length_a   1.000
_cell.length_b   1.000
_cell.length_c   1.000
_cell.angle_alpha   90.00
_cell.angle_beta   90.00
_cell.angle_gamma   90.00
#
_symmetry.space_group_name_H-M   'P 1'
#
loop_
_entity.id
_entity.type
_entity.pdbx_description
1 polymer ?
#
loop_
_entity_poly.entity_id
_entity_poly.type
_entity_poly.pdbx_seq_one_letter_code
_entity_poly.pdbx_strand_id
1 'polypeptide(L)'
;MLTQLPGTNFLYLPGYDSARNQRQPVMDHLTCFVPGMLAIGSKIFNRPDDLKVAKGILETCVYMYRSSATGLAPENWVFPDKVPYNPLTYGKSEEELEKLPPRRRLGWPSRKKIPHVVQVTATEVPNRTNRTLDPPIPMPPGVAPRDRRYLLRPETVESLYILYRVTGDPKYQEYGWEIFHAIEERCRTPTAYASVRNINHLGKGYRLNQIDNMESFLFAETLKYLYLLFSPPDLISLDKFVFTTEAHPFLRRPWTDTFIDYKT
;
A
#
# COMPACT_ATOMS: atom_id res chain seq x y z
N MET A 1 12.25 -5.76 11.03
CA MET A 1 10.97 -5.07 11.30
C MET A 1 9.85 -5.62 10.42
N LEU A 2 10.13 -5.91 9.15
CA LEU A 2 9.22 -6.58 8.21
C LEU A 2 8.61 -7.87 8.80
N THR A 3 7.30 -7.95 8.69
CA THR A 3 6.47 -9.03 9.23
C THR A 3 5.59 -9.55 8.10
N GLN A 4 5.26 -10.84 8.15
CA GLN A 4 4.39 -11.50 7.18
C GLN A 4 3.19 -12.09 7.89
N LEU A 5 2.06 -12.15 7.18
CA LEU A 5 0.89 -12.89 7.66
C LEU A 5 0.93 -14.31 7.08
N PRO A 6 1.13 -15.35 7.91
CA PRO A 6 1.13 -16.76 7.50
C PRO A 6 0.01 -17.14 6.54
N GLY A 7 0.32 -17.93 5.51
CA GLY A 7 -0.67 -18.43 4.55
C GLY A 7 -1.20 -17.37 3.57
N THR A 8 -0.64 -16.16 3.58
CA THR A 8 -0.97 -15.10 2.62
C THR A 8 0.29 -14.51 1.99
N ASN A 9 0.12 -13.70 0.95
CA ASN A 9 1.19 -12.90 0.37
C ASN A 9 1.36 -11.54 1.06
N PHE A 10 0.74 -11.32 2.23
CA PHE A 10 0.80 -10.01 2.89
C PHE A 10 2.09 -9.82 3.67
N LEU A 11 2.77 -8.71 3.34
CA LEU A 11 3.85 -8.14 4.12
C LEU A 11 3.39 -6.82 4.72
N TYR A 12 3.80 -6.56 5.95
CA TYR A 12 3.51 -5.30 6.62
C TYR A 12 4.66 -4.88 7.53
N LEU A 13 4.70 -3.58 7.79
CA LEU A 13 5.70 -2.94 8.62
C LEU A 13 5.04 -2.42 9.90
N PRO A 14 5.08 -3.20 10.99
CA PRO A 14 4.54 -2.76 12.26
C PRO A 14 5.38 -1.65 12.88
N GLY A 15 4.72 -0.74 13.60
CA GLY A 15 5.42 0.17 14.51
C GLY A 15 6.22 -0.58 15.58
N TYR A 16 7.20 0.08 16.19
CA TYR A 16 8.04 -0.51 17.23
C TYR A 16 8.13 0.42 18.45
N ASP A 17 7.71 -0.09 19.59
CA ASP A 17 7.77 0.59 20.89
C ASP A 17 9.11 0.27 21.54
N SER A 18 10.02 1.24 21.51
CA SER A 18 11.37 1.12 22.05
C SER A 18 11.39 1.05 23.57
N ALA A 19 10.43 1.70 24.26
CA ALA A 19 10.33 1.66 25.71
C ALA A 19 9.95 0.27 26.21
N ARG A 20 9.08 -0.44 25.48
CA ARG A 20 8.67 -1.82 25.80
C ARG A 20 9.44 -2.90 25.04
N ASN A 21 10.38 -2.53 24.16
CA ASN A 21 11.09 -3.43 23.26
C ASN A 21 10.12 -4.37 22.50
N GLN A 22 9.02 -3.82 21.97
CA GLN A 22 7.93 -4.61 21.40
C GLN A 22 7.43 -4.05 20.08
N ARG A 23 7.18 -4.93 19.11
CA ARG A 23 6.44 -4.57 17.89
C ARG A 23 4.97 -4.30 18.20
N GLN A 24 4.47 -3.17 17.74
CA GLN A 24 3.06 -2.83 17.76
C GLN A 24 2.31 -3.63 16.68
N PRO A 25 1.08 -4.08 16.93
CA PRO A 25 0.32 -4.84 15.94
C PRO A 25 -0.33 -3.91 14.89
N VAL A 26 0.18 -2.70 14.68
CA VAL A 26 -0.47 -1.66 13.87
C VAL A 26 0.40 -1.21 12.72
N MET A 27 -0.23 -1.04 11.55
CA MET A 27 0.35 -0.39 10.38
C MET A 27 -0.57 0.76 9.95
N ASP A 28 0.01 1.93 9.82
CA ASP A 28 -0.71 3.13 9.34
C ASP A 28 -0.76 3.14 7.81
N HIS A 29 -1.77 3.79 7.24
CA HIS A 29 -1.85 4.04 5.79
C HIS A 29 -0.60 4.77 5.29
N LEU A 30 -0.04 5.65 6.13
CA LEU A 30 1.23 6.34 5.89
C LEU A 30 2.32 5.37 5.46
N THR A 31 2.41 4.17 6.05
CA THR A 31 3.44 3.19 5.70
C THR A 31 3.36 2.70 4.25
N CYS A 32 2.26 2.96 3.54
CA CYS A 32 2.09 2.60 2.14
C CYS A 32 2.93 3.43 1.15
N PHE A 33 3.75 4.40 1.58
CA PHE A 33 4.76 5.04 0.72
C PHE A 33 6.00 4.14 0.53
N VAL A 34 6.25 3.25 1.50
CA VAL A 34 7.45 2.41 1.56
C VAL A 34 7.64 1.51 0.32
N PRO A 35 6.60 0.88 -0.26
CA PRO A 35 6.75 0.13 -1.50
C PRO A 35 7.37 0.96 -2.64
N GLY A 36 6.93 2.19 -2.86
CA GLY A 36 7.50 3.09 -3.86
C GLY A 36 8.99 3.36 -3.59
N MET A 37 9.33 3.71 -2.36
CA MET A 37 10.72 3.92 -1.92
C MET A 37 11.59 2.68 -2.17
N LEU A 38 11.12 1.49 -1.77
CA LEU A 38 11.85 0.23 -1.98
C LEU A 38 11.97 -0.13 -3.46
N ALA A 39 10.94 0.13 -4.27
CA ALA A 39 10.98 -0.13 -5.71
C ALA A 39 12.02 0.74 -6.41
N ILE A 40 12.10 2.05 -6.09
CA ILE A 40 13.15 2.94 -6.61
C ILE A 40 14.53 2.45 -6.18
N GLY A 41 14.72 2.20 -4.89
CA GLY A 41 16.00 1.72 -4.34
C GLY A 41 16.44 0.39 -4.98
N SER A 42 15.51 -0.53 -5.21
CA SER A 42 15.78 -1.82 -5.84
C SER A 42 16.38 -1.67 -7.24
N LYS A 43 15.92 -0.69 -8.02
CA LYS A 43 16.43 -0.42 -9.37
C LYS A 43 17.77 0.30 -9.33
N ILE A 44 17.90 1.32 -8.48
CA ILE A 44 19.13 2.11 -8.36
C ILE A 44 20.30 1.23 -7.91
N PHE A 45 20.08 0.34 -6.93
CA PHE A 45 21.15 -0.47 -6.33
C PHE A 45 21.22 -1.91 -6.85
N ASN A 46 20.43 -2.26 -7.87
CA ASN A 46 20.33 -3.61 -8.42
C ASN A 46 20.04 -4.69 -7.35
N ARG A 47 19.00 -4.46 -6.53
CA ARG A 47 18.59 -5.31 -5.40
C ARG A 47 17.20 -5.93 -5.65
N PRO A 48 17.10 -7.01 -6.44
CA PRO A 48 15.81 -7.59 -6.83
C PRO A 48 14.97 -8.10 -5.66
N ASP A 49 15.60 -8.50 -4.55
CA ASP A 49 14.88 -8.92 -3.34
C ASP A 49 14.09 -7.77 -2.69
N ASP A 50 14.61 -6.53 -2.75
CA ASP A 50 13.91 -5.36 -2.23
C ASP A 50 12.66 -5.07 -3.08
N LEU A 51 12.71 -5.33 -4.38
CA LEU A 51 11.53 -5.23 -5.27
C LEU A 51 10.47 -6.28 -4.92
N LYS A 52 10.88 -7.49 -4.53
CA LYS A 52 9.94 -8.53 -4.07
C LYS A 52 9.23 -8.09 -2.79
N VAL A 53 9.96 -7.50 -1.85
CA VAL A 53 9.39 -6.93 -0.62
C VAL A 53 8.46 -5.76 -0.95
N ALA A 54 8.86 -4.85 -1.84
CA ALA A 54 8.04 -3.72 -2.28
C ALA A 54 6.68 -4.20 -2.82
N LYS A 55 6.69 -5.17 -3.74
CA LYS A 55 5.46 -5.79 -4.27
C LYS A 55 4.61 -6.38 -3.16
N GLY A 56 5.20 -7.15 -2.24
CA GLY A 56 4.46 -7.78 -1.14
C GLY A 56 3.81 -6.79 -0.16
N ILE A 57 4.47 -5.66 0.13
CA ILE A 57 3.88 -4.60 0.97
C ILE A 57 2.77 -3.86 0.22
N LEU A 58 2.96 -3.59 -1.08
CA LEU A 58 1.94 -2.90 -1.88
C LEU A 58 0.67 -3.74 -2.05
N GLU A 59 0.79 -5.06 -2.25
CA GLU A 59 -0.37 -5.94 -2.29
C GLU A 59 -1.17 -5.87 -0.97
N THR A 60 -0.49 -5.79 0.18
CA THR A 60 -1.17 -5.53 1.45
C THR A 60 -1.89 -4.19 1.45
N CYS A 61 -1.25 -3.11 1.00
CA CYS A 61 -1.86 -1.77 0.94
C CYS A 61 -3.09 -1.72 0.02
N VAL A 62 -3.03 -2.33 -1.16
CA VAL A 62 -4.17 -2.42 -2.10
C VAL A 62 -5.29 -3.26 -1.51
N TYR A 63 -4.93 -4.36 -0.84
CA TYR A 63 -5.90 -5.20 -0.15
C TYR A 63 -6.70 -4.42 0.91
N MET A 64 -6.09 -3.44 1.57
CA MET A 64 -6.79 -2.56 2.53
C MET A 64 -7.95 -1.79 1.88
N TYR A 65 -7.78 -1.33 0.65
CA TYR A 65 -8.85 -0.67 -0.10
C TYR A 65 -9.96 -1.66 -0.45
N ARG A 66 -9.58 -2.82 -1.00
CA ARG A 66 -10.50 -3.84 -1.53
C ARG A 66 -11.31 -4.60 -0.47
N SER A 67 -10.88 -4.59 0.78
CA SER A 67 -11.56 -5.24 1.90
C SER A 67 -12.54 -4.33 2.64
N SER A 68 -12.61 -3.05 2.26
CA SER A 68 -13.58 -2.08 2.79
C SER A 68 -14.87 -2.06 1.96
N ALA A 69 -15.99 -1.67 2.58
CA ALA A 69 -17.25 -1.49 1.85
C ALA A 69 -17.19 -0.34 0.83
N THR A 70 -16.46 0.73 1.15
CA THR A 70 -16.39 1.92 0.31
C THR A 70 -15.37 1.81 -0.82
N GLY A 71 -14.50 0.80 -0.80
CA GLY A 71 -13.32 0.73 -1.68
C GLY A 71 -12.21 1.71 -1.27
N LEU A 72 -12.17 2.18 -0.02
CA LEU A 72 -11.20 3.12 0.53
C LEU A 72 -10.44 2.50 1.71
N ALA A 73 -9.14 2.76 1.83
CA ALA A 73 -8.39 2.28 2.99
C ALA A 73 -8.70 3.12 4.25
N PRO A 74 -8.61 2.52 5.45
CA PRO A 74 -8.65 3.21 6.72
C PRO A 74 -7.27 3.84 7.05
N GLU A 75 -7.24 4.79 7.99
CA GLU A 75 -6.00 5.43 8.48
C GLU A 75 -5.02 4.44 9.13
N ASN A 76 -5.52 3.41 9.82
CA ASN A 76 -4.65 2.37 10.37
C ASN A 76 -5.33 1.01 10.54
N TRP A 77 -4.49 -0.03 10.51
CA TRP A 77 -4.86 -1.44 10.56
C TRP A 77 -4.21 -2.14 11.73
N VAL A 78 -4.91 -3.12 12.27
CA VAL A 78 -4.37 -4.08 13.22
C VAL A 78 -4.10 -5.41 12.51
N PHE A 79 -2.92 -5.95 12.72
CA PHE A 79 -2.51 -7.29 12.31
C PHE A 79 -2.26 -8.14 13.58
N PRO A 80 -2.87 -9.34 13.69
CA PRO A 80 -2.86 -10.11 14.94
C PRO A 80 -1.52 -10.81 15.16
N ASP A 81 -0.82 -11.15 14.07
CA ASP A 81 0.42 -11.90 14.10
C ASP A 81 1.65 -10.99 14.12
N LYS A 82 2.78 -11.54 14.55
CA LYS A 82 4.07 -10.85 14.61
C LYS A 82 5.18 -11.68 13.96
N VAL A 83 4.82 -12.56 13.01
CA VAL A 83 5.76 -13.49 12.37
C VAL A 83 6.76 -12.72 11.51
N PRO A 84 8.06 -12.71 11.84
CA PRO A 84 9.06 -12.03 11.03
C PRO A 84 9.04 -12.54 9.60
N TYR A 85 9.25 -11.66 8.63
CA TYR A 85 9.43 -12.06 7.25
C TYR A 85 10.58 -13.06 7.11
N ASN A 86 10.35 -14.11 6.34
CA ASN A 86 11.38 -15.07 5.95
C ASN A 86 11.18 -15.44 4.46
N PRO A 87 12.17 -15.17 3.58
CA PRO A 87 12.06 -15.45 2.15
C PRO A 87 11.73 -16.91 1.81
N LEU A 88 12.11 -17.87 2.67
CA LEU A 88 11.90 -19.30 2.44
C LEU A 88 10.47 -19.74 2.72
N THR A 89 9.70 -18.95 3.47
CA THR A 89 8.38 -19.30 3.95
C THR A 89 7.30 -18.31 3.53
N TYR A 90 7.68 -17.12 3.09
CA TYR A 90 6.79 -16.11 2.54
C TYR A 90 6.02 -16.62 1.31
N GLY A 91 4.71 -16.42 1.32
CA GLY A 91 3.80 -16.75 0.21
C GLY A 91 3.58 -18.24 -0.04
N LYS A 92 4.09 -19.12 0.84
CA LYS A 92 3.89 -20.56 0.73
C LYS A 92 2.61 -21.02 1.41
N SER A 93 1.93 -21.97 0.79
CA SER A 93 0.79 -22.68 1.38
C SER A 93 1.24 -23.55 2.56
N GLU A 94 0.28 -24.00 3.37
CA GLU A 94 0.59 -24.90 4.50
C GLU A 94 1.24 -26.21 4.01
N GLU A 95 0.76 -26.77 2.89
CA GLU A 95 1.32 -27.96 2.25
C GLU A 95 2.78 -27.75 1.80
N GLU A 96 3.09 -26.57 1.25
CA GLU A 96 4.46 -26.23 0.87
C GLU A 96 5.37 -26.04 2.08
N LEU A 97 4.84 -25.48 3.18
CA LEU A 97 5.56 -25.30 4.44
C LEU A 97 5.82 -26.63 5.17
N GLU A 98 4.95 -27.62 5.01
CA GLU A 98 5.13 -28.97 5.58
C GLU A 98 6.26 -29.76 4.92
N LYS A 99 6.52 -29.50 3.63
CA LYS A 99 7.64 -30.10 2.88
C LYS A 99 9.01 -29.52 3.27
N LEU A 100 9.04 -28.40 3.99
CA LEU A 100 10.29 -27.74 4.40
C LEU A 100 10.91 -28.40 5.65
N PRO A 101 12.24 -28.28 5.83
CA PRO A 101 12.92 -28.73 7.03
C PRO A 101 12.31 -28.11 8.31
N PRO A 102 12.58 -28.70 9.50
CA PRO A 102 11.83 -28.40 10.72
C PRO A 102 11.64 -26.90 11.00
N ARG A 103 10.40 -26.47 11.24
CA ARG A 103 9.97 -25.06 11.41
C ARG A 103 10.84 -24.24 12.39
N ARG A 104 11.42 -24.90 13.41
CA ARG A 104 12.35 -24.29 14.39
C ARG A 104 13.64 -23.77 13.75
N ARG A 105 14.13 -24.39 12.67
CA ARG A 105 15.31 -23.93 11.91
C ARG A 105 15.00 -22.75 10.98
N LEU A 106 13.72 -22.52 10.66
CA LEU A 106 13.26 -21.43 9.79
C LEU A 106 12.77 -20.20 10.58
N GLY A 107 12.98 -20.16 11.90
CA GLY A 107 12.59 -19.02 12.74
C GLY A 107 11.08 -18.82 12.89
N TRP A 108 10.28 -19.83 12.54
CA TRP A 108 8.82 -19.76 12.61
C TRP A 108 8.33 -20.14 14.02
N PRO A 109 7.41 -19.37 14.64
CA PRO A 109 6.93 -19.68 15.99
C PRO A 109 6.18 -21.02 16.04
N SER A 110 6.47 -21.84 17.05
CA SER A 110 5.89 -23.18 17.22
C SER A 110 4.39 -23.15 17.53
N ARG A 111 3.62 -24.07 16.92
CA ARG A 111 2.32 -24.61 17.36
C ARG A 111 1.18 -23.63 17.74
N LYS A 112 1.15 -22.40 17.22
CA LYS A 112 -0.17 -21.75 17.06
C LYS A 112 -0.85 -22.40 15.86
N LYS A 113 -2.04 -22.99 16.04
CA LYS A 113 -2.90 -23.40 14.93
C LYS A 113 -3.01 -22.19 14.02
N ILE A 114 -2.43 -22.27 12.81
CA ILE A 114 -2.62 -21.23 11.81
C ILE A 114 -4.12 -21.26 11.53
N PRO A 115 -4.89 -20.21 11.85
CA PRO A 115 -6.30 -20.21 11.53
C PRO A 115 -6.44 -20.42 10.03
N HIS A 116 -7.34 -21.33 9.66
CA HIS A 116 -7.61 -21.88 8.33
C HIS A 116 -7.07 -21.03 7.20
N VAL A 117 -6.35 -21.68 6.27
CA VAL A 117 -5.99 -21.17 4.94
C VAL A 117 -7.09 -20.22 4.48
N VAL A 118 -6.89 -18.92 4.70
CA VAL A 118 -7.68 -17.96 3.97
C VAL A 118 -7.06 -18.09 2.62
N GLN A 119 -7.75 -18.79 1.71
CA GLN A 119 -7.49 -18.62 0.30
C GLN A 119 -7.86 -17.17 -0.06
N VAL A 120 -7.17 -16.18 0.52
CA VAL A 120 -6.75 -15.03 -0.25
C VAL A 120 -5.57 -15.55 -1.05
N THR A 121 -5.87 -16.46 -1.98
CA THR A 121 -5.11 -16.38 -3.22
C THR A 121 -5.19 -14.90 -3.57
N ALA A 122 -4.05 -14.25 -3.75
CA ALA A 122 -3.99 -13.16 -4.70
C ALA A 122 -4.30 -13.79 -6.07
N THR A 123 -5.49 -14.41 -6.20
CA THR A 123 -6.08 -14.76 -7.46
C THR A 123 -6.14 -13.43 -8.14
N GLU A 124 -5.52 -13.39 -9.31
CA GLU A 124 -5.86 -12.44 -10.36
C GLU A 124 -7.31 -12.05 -10.16
N VAL A 125 -7.50 -10.77 -9.88
CA VAL A 125 -8.79 -10.15 -9.57
C VAL A 125 -9.76 -10.68 -10.62
N PRO A 126 -10.75 -11.52 -10.23
CA PRO A 126 -11.44 -12.33 -11.22
C PRO A 126 -12.27 -11.39 -12.09
N ASN A 127 -11.79 -11.12 -13.31
CA ASN A 127 -12.48 -10.44 -14.40
C ASN A 127 -13.68 -9.60 -13.93
N ARG A 128 -13.41 -8.49 -13.23
CA ARG A 128 -14.47 -7.67 -12.63
C ARG A 128 -15.01 -6.74 -13.69
N THR A 129 -16.17 -7.14 -14.21
CA THR A 129 -17.06 -6.34 -15.08
C THR A 129 -17.17 -4.90 -14.57
N ASN A 130 -17.35 -3.92 -15.46
CA ASN A 130 -17.59 -2.48 -15.23
C ASN A 130 -18.65 -2.11 -14.14
N ARG A 131 -18.47 -2.52 -12.89
CA ARG A 131 -19.37 -2.29 -11.75
C ARG A 131 -18.54 -1.91 -10.54
N THR A 132 -18.90 -0.78 -9.94
CA THR A 132 -18.09 -0.04 -8.97
C THR A 132 -18.03 -0.65 -7.56
N LEU A 133 -18.77 -1.73 -7.27
CA LEU A 133 -18.81 -2.30 -5.92
C LEU A 133 -19.09 -3.80 -5.96
N ASP A 134 -18.11 -4.58 -6.40
CA ASP A 134 -18.07 -5.98 -5.99
C ASP A 134 -18.01 -6.07 -4.46
N PRO A 135 -18.54 -7.15 -3.84
CA PRO A 135 -18.49 -7.30 -2.40
C PRO A 135 -17.03 -7.21 -1.89
N PRO A 136 -16.80 -6.58 -0.72
CA PRO A 136 -15.47 -6.44 -0.14
C PRO A 136 -14.81 -7.81 0.02
N ILE A 137 -13.50 -7.86 -0.24
CA ILE A 137 -12.74 -9.09 -0.03
C ILE A 137 -12.70 -9.41 1.47
N PRO A 138 -13.06 -10.63 1.91
CA PRO A 138 -13.07 -10.99 3.33
C PRO A 138 -11.67 -10.87 3.95
N MET A 139 -11.55 -10.10 5.03
CA MET A 139 -10.32 -9.94 5.80
C MET A 139 -9.87 -11.26 6.46
N PRO A 140 -8.56 -11.56 6.53
CA PRO A 140 -8.07 -12.68 7.30
C PRO A 140 -8.42 -12.55 8.80
N PRO A 141 -8.57 -13.66 9.52
CA PRO A 141 -8.87 -13.64 10.94
C PRO A 141 -7.91 -12.75 11.74
N GLY A 142 -8.47 -11.80 12.50
CA GLY A 142 -7.73 -10.88 13.37
C GLY A 142 -7.14 -9.66 12.68
N VAL A 143 -7.21 -9.57 11.34
CA VAL A 143 -6.91 -8.35 10.60
C VAL A 143 -8.14 -7.45 10.63
N ALA A 144 -7.99 -6.19 11.06
CA ALA A 144 -9.12 -5.28 11.15
C ALA A 144 -8.70 -3.80 11.07
N PRO A 145 -9.57 -2.90 10.55
CA PRO A 145 -9.35 -1.47 10.65
C PRO A 145 -9.50 -1.02 12.10
N ARG A 146 -8.54 -0.22 12.61
CA ARG A 146 -8.64 0.39 13.95
C ARG A 146 -9.15 1.82 13.88
N ASP A 147 -8.61 2.64 12.99
CA ASP A 147 -9.13 3.98 12.69
C ASP A 147 -9.74 3.98 11.29
N ARG A 148 -11.07 3.97 11.22
CA ARG A 148 -11.85 3.75 10.00
C ARG A 148 -11.98 4.97 9.10
N ARG A 149 -11.31 6.08 9.42
CA ARG A 149 -11.36 7.29 8.59
C ARG A 149 -10.54 7.09 7.31
N TYR A 150 -10.92 7.78 6.25
CA TYR A 150 -10.09 7.95 5.05
C TYR A 150 -9.94 9.44 4.77
N LEU A 151 -8.70 9.92 4.78
CA LEU A 151 -8.40 11.34 4.74
C LEU A 151 -7.89 11.83 3.38
N LEU A 152 -8.20 11.11 2.29
CA LEU A 152 -7.79 11.45 0.91
C LEU A 152 -6.28 11.29 0.65
N ARG A 153 -5.60 10.47 1.47
CA ARG A 153 -4.14 10.37 1.48
C ARG A 153 -3.56 9.67 0.24
N PRO A 154 -2.31 10.01 -0.14
CA PRO A 154 -1.74 9.58 -1.41
C PRO A 154 -0.92 8.30 -1.35
N GLU A 155 -0.51 7.81 -0.17
CA GLU A 155 0.69 6.95 -0.07
C GLU A 155 0.56 5.64 -0.87
N THR A 156 -0.65 5.08 -0.96
CA THR A 156 -0.90 3.90 -1.80
C THR A 156 -0.81 4.23 -3.30
N VAL A 157 -1.42 5.33 -3.77
CA VAL A 157 -1.38 5.72 -5.19
C VAL A 157 0.01 6.23 -5.62
N GLU A 158 0.77 6.82 -4.70
CA GLU A 158 2.21 7.10 -4.87
C GLU A 158 2.96 5.81 -5.19
N SER A 159 2.83 4.79 -4.34
CA SER A 159 3.50 3.51 -4.55
C SER A 159 3.05 2.79 -5.82
N LEU A 160 1.76 2.87 -6.18
CA LEU A 160 1.24 2.32 -7.45
C LEU A 160 1.90 2.98 -8.65
N TYR A 161 1.98 4.32 -8.66
CA TYR A 161 2.66 5.08 -9.71
C TYR A 161 4.12 4.64 -9.85
N ILE A 162 4.86 4.58 -8.74
CA ILE A 162 6.27 4.20 -8.76
C ILE A 162 6.46 2.75 -9.23
N LEU A 163 5.69 1.79 -8.71
CA LEU A 163 5.83 0.40 -9.12
C LEU A 163 5.43 0.19 -10.59
N TYR A 164 4.44 0.92 -11.10
CA TYR A 164 4.12 0.93 -12.52
C TYR A 164 5.32 1.41 -13.35
N ARG A 165 5.93 2.55 -13.01
CA ARG A 165 7.12 3.07 -13.73
C ARG A 165 8.33 2.14 -13.65
N VAL A 166 8.50 1.44 -12.53
CA VAL A 166 9.62 0.53 -12.28
C VAL A 166 9.48 -0.82 -13.01
N THR A 167 8.24 -1.29 -13.21
CA THR A 167 7.97 -2.66 -13.67
C THR A 167 7.24 -2.76 -15.00
N GLY A 168 6.49 -1.74 -15.41
CA GLY A 168 5.60 -1.76 -16.56
C GLY A 168 4.35 -2.63 -16.40
N ASP A 169 4.07 -3.13 -15.20
CA ASP A 169 2.95 -4.05 -14.95
C ASP A 169 1.61 -3.28 -14.89
N PRO A 170 0.67 -3.51 -15.83
CA PRO A 170 -0.55 -2.72 -15.95
C PRO A 170 -1.51 -2.90 -14.76
N LYS A 171 -1.36 -3.95 -13.95
CA LYS A 171 -2.21 -4.17 -12.77
C LYS A 171 -2.20 -2.99 -11.80
N TYR A 172 -1.08 -2.25 -11.71
CA TYR A 172 -1.01 -1.09 -10.81
C TYR A 172 -1.87 0.07 -11.29
N GLN A 173 -2.08 0.19 -12.60
CA GLN A 173 -3.02 1.16 -13.18
C GLN A 173 -4.46 0.74 -12.88
N GLU A 174 -4.79 -0.55 -13.00
CA GLU A 174 -6.10 -1.09 -12.61
C GLU A 174 -6.41 -0.80 -11.13
N TYR A 175 -5.43 -1.05 -10.25
CA TYR A 175 -5.56 -0.76 -8.82
C TYR A 175 -5.78 0.74 -8.55
N GLY A 176 -5.03 1.61 -9.25
CA GLY A 176 -5.21 3.05 -9.13
C GLY A 176 -6.58 3.52 -9.64
N TRP A 177 -7.10 2.87 -10.68
CA TRP A 177 -8.41 3.17 -11.25
C TRP A 177 -9.55 2.82 -10.29
N GLU A 178 -9.44 1.68 -9.61
CA GLU A 178 -10.37 1.29 -8.53
C GLU A 178 -10.40 2.34 -7.41
N ILE A 179 -9.21 2.78 -6.95
CA ILE A 179 -9.09 3.79 -5.89
C ILE A 179 -9.69 5.12 -6.35
N PHE A 180 -9.39 5.56 -7.57
CA PHE A 180 -9.96 6.79 -8.12
C PHE A 180 -11.48 6.74 -8.18
N HIS A 181 -12.05 5.63 -8.65
CA HIS A 181 -13.49 5.43 -8.67
C HIS A 181 -14.12 5.48 -7.26
N ALA A 182 -13.49 4.86 -6.27
CA ALA A 182 -13.94 4.93 -4.89
C ALA A 182 -13.91 6.37 -4.35
N ILE A 183 -12.87 7.14 -4.67
CA ILE A 183 -12.78 8.58 -4.32
C ILE A 183 -13.92 9.37 -4.99
N GLU A 184 -14.14 9.19 -6.29
CA GLU A 184 -15.23 9.87 -7.02
C GLU A 184 -16.61 9.54 -6.44
N GLU A 185 -16.85 8.27 -6.08
CA GLU A 185 -18.15 7.85 -5.57
C GLU A 185 -18.38 8.38 -4.13
N ARG A 186 -17.37 8.26 -3.27
CA ARG A 186 -17.52 8.42 -1.81
C ARG A 186 -17.07 9.77 -1.28
N CYS A 187 -16.05 10.36 -1.88
CA CYS A 187 -15.44 11.60 -1.40
C CYS A 187 -16.00 12.83 -2.12
N ARG A 188 -16.47 12.71 -3.37
CA ARG A 188 -16.97 13.86 -4.13
C ARG A 188 -18.18 14.53 -3.48
N THR A 189 -18.23 15.85 -3.49
CA THR A 189 -19.36 16.69 -3.08
C THR A 189 -19.86 17.49 -4.29
N PRO A 190 -20.94 18.29 -4.17
CA PRO A 190 -21.38 19.15 -5.28
C PRO A 190 -20.32 20.17 -5.73
N THR A 191 -19.40 20.55 -4.85
CA THR A 191 -18.41 21.62 -5.10
C THR A 191 -16.96 21.11 -5.17
N ALA A 192 -16.61 20.04 -4.45
CA ALA A 192 -15.24 19.58 -4.30
C ALA A 192 -15.18 18.11 -3.82
N TYR A 193 -14.31 17.80 -2.86
CA TYR A 193 -14.17 16.50 -2.21
C TYR A 193 -14.20 16.64 -0.69
N ALA A 194 -14.40 15.53 0.00
CA ALA A 194 -14.47 15.43 1.44
C ALA A 194 -13.88 14.10 1.92
N SER A 195 -13.21 14.14 3.07
CA SER A 195 -12.75 12.93 3.76
C SER A 195 -13.93 12.08 4.24
N VAL A 196 -13.70 10.81 4.58
CA VAL A 196 -14.74 9.85 4.99
C VAL A 196 -14.53 9.41 6.45
N ARG A 197 -15.60 9.33 7.25
CA ARG A 197 -15.55 8.94 8.68
C ARG A 197 -15.37 7.43 8.89
N ASN A 198 -16.03 6.62 8.06
CA ASN A 198 -16.04 5.18 8.20
C ASN A 198 -16.04 4.49 6.84
N ILE A 199 -14.94 3.86 6.47
CA ILE A 199 -14.77 3.08 5.23
C ILE A 199 -15.72 1.88 5.07
N ASN A 200 -16.48 1.53 6.11
CA ASN A 200 -17.49 0.48 6.04
C ASN A 200 -18.92 1.03 6.00
N HIS A 201 -19.11 2.33 5.81
CA HIS A 201 -20.41 2.98 5.71
C HIS A 201 -20.58 3.63 4.33
N LEU A 202 -21.65 3.27 3.61
CA LEU A 202 -21.82 3.70 2.21
C LEU A 202 -22.50 5.06 2.03
N GLY A 203 -23.18 5.58 3.05
CA GLY A 203 -23.92 6.85 2.95
C GLY A 203 -23.02 8.05 2.64
N LYS A 204 -23.54 9.01 1.86
CA LYS A 204 -22.81 10.17 1.33
C LYS A 204 -23.37 11.49 1.89
N GLY A 205 -22.50 12.48 2.10
CA GLY A 205 -22.87 13.79 2.66
C GLY A 205 -22.42 13.97 4.10
N TYR A 206 -22.29 15.24 4.52
CA TYR A 206 -21.76 15.63 5.82
C TYR A 206 -22.51 15.00 7.00
N ARG A 207 -23.86 14.93 6.93
CA ARG A 207 -24.69 14.32 7.98
C ARG A 207 -24.62 12.80 8.02
N LEU A 208 -24.07 12.16 6.97
CA LEU A 208 -23.89 10.72 6.90
C LEU A 208 -22.43 10.40 7.20
N ASN A 209 -21.59 10.26 6.17
CA ASN A 209 -20.25 9.69 6.32
C ASN A 209 -19.11 10.60 5.85
N GLN A 210 -19.39 11.81 5.35
CA GLN A 210 -18.34 12.74 4.92
C GLN A 210 -17.94 13.69 6.04
N ILE A 211 -16.63 13.92 6.20
CA ILE A 211 -16.04 14.94 7.08
C ILE A 211 -15.89 16.20 6.24
N ASP A 212 -16.30 17.35 6.77
CA ASP A 212 -16.18 18.65 6.11
C ASP A 212 -14.73 19.15 6.13
N ASN A 213 -13.86 18.42 5.43
CA ASN A 213 -12.44 18.70 5.31
C ASN A 213 -11.90 18.10 3.99
N MET A 214 -11.13 18.90 3.27
CA MET A 214 -10.44 18.53 2.05
C MET A 214 -8.98 18.96 2.19
N GLU A 215 -8.12 17.98 2.49
CA GLU A 215 -6.71 18.24 2.72
C GLU A 215 -6.00 18.67 1.44
N SER A 216 -5.01 19.55 1.57
CA SER A 216 -4.27 20.11 0.43
C SER A 216 -3.56 19.05 -0.42
N PHE A 217 -3.09 17.96 0.21
CA PHE A 217 -2.42 16.84 -0.45
C PHE A 217 -3.34 16.05 -1.39
N LEU A 218 -4.67 16.21 -1.35
CA LEU A 218 -5.53 15.67 -2.41
C LEU A 218 -5.07 16.17 -3.78
N PHE A 219 -4.82 17.49 -3.89
CA PHE A 219 -4.39 18.11 -5.14
C PHE A 219 -2.89 17.95 -5.38
N ALA A 220 -2.08 18.16 -4.34
CA ALA A 220 -0.64 18.07 -4.49
C ALA A 220 -0.20 16.65 -4.81
N GLU A 221 -0.82 15.63 -4.22
CA GLU A 221 -0.29 14.26 -4.22
C GLU A 221 -1.25 13.26 -4.85
N THR A 222 -2.43 13.05 -4.26
CA THR A 222 -3.33 11.95 -4.65
C THR A 222 -3.75 12.05 -6.11
N LEU A 223 -4.28 13.21 -6.53
CA LEU A 223 -4.67 13.44 -7.93
C LEU A 223 -3.48 13.50 -8.87
N LYS A 224 -2.32 13.99 -8.41
CA LYS A 224 -1.09 14.06 -9.21
C LYS A 224 -0.54 12.66 -9.51
N TYR A 225 -0.42 11.80 -8.51
CA TYR A 225 0.06 10.43 -8.71
C TYR A 225 -0.93 9.60 -9.51
N LEU A 226 -2.25 9.77 -9.31
CA LEU A 226 -3.25 9.15 -10.16
C LEU A 226 -3.12 9.61 -11.62
N TYR A 227 -2.98 10.92 -11.86
CA TYR A 227 -2.73 11.42 -13.21
C TYR A 227 -1.45 10.84 -13.83
N LEU A 228 -0.35 10.85 -13.09
CA LEU A 228 0.95 10.37 -13.58
C LEU A 228 0.96 8.85 -13.83
N LEU A 229 0.22 8.07 -13.04
CA LEU A 229 0.03 6.63 -13.19
C LEU A 229 -0.57 6.27 -14.56
N PHE A 230 -1.47 7.10 -15.09
CA PHE A 230 -2.08 6.90 -16.42
C PHE A 230 -1.38 7.69 -17.54
N SER A 231 -0.41 8.53 -17.21
CA SER A 231 0.33 9.32 -18.20
C SER A 231 1.48 8.52 -18.85
N PRO A 232 1.95 8.96 -20.04
CA PRO A 232 3.13 8.40 -20.69
C PRO A 232 4.40 8.38 -19.81
N PRO A 233 5.30 7.39 -19.98
CA PRO A 233 6.47 7.17 -19.12
C PRO A 233 7.53 8.30 -19.17
N ASP A 234 7.53 9.11 -20.22
CA ASP A 234 8.44 10.23 -20.43
C ASP A 234 8.00 11.51 -19.70
N LEU A 235 6.70 11.64 -19.39
CA LEU A 235 6.20 12.74 -18.56
C LEU A 235 6.67 12.57 -17.11
N ILE A 236 7.42 13.56 -16.62
CA ILE A 236 8.05 13.57 -15.28
C ILE A 236 8.77 12.25 -14.98
N SER A 237 9.67 11.84 -15.88
CA SER A 237 10.47 10.61 -15.71
C SER A 237 11.25 10.60 -14.39
N LEU A 238 11.22 9.47 -13.69
CA LEU A 238 11.97 9.22 -12.45
C LEU A 238 13.51 9.24 -12.64
N ASP A 239 13.99 9.18 -13.89
CA ASP A 239 15.41 9.36 -14.18
C ASP A 239 15.83 10.84 -14.12
N LYS A 240 14.89 11.74 -14.43
CA LYS A 240 15.12 13.19 -14.54
C LYS A 240 14.60 13.97 -13.34
N PHE A 241 13.60 13.46 -12.63
CA PHE A 241 12.95 14.13 -11.52
C PHE A 241 13.02 13.30 -10.24
N VAL A 242 13.07 14.01 -9.10
CA VAL A 242 12.85 13.46 -7.77
C VAL A 242 11.68 14.20 -7.13
N PHE A 243 10.77 13.46 -6.52
CA PHE A 243 9.65 14.04 -5.80
C PHE A 243 10.03 14.34 -4.35
N THR A 244 9.57 15.45 -3.80
CA THR A 244 9.53 15.63 -2.35
C THR A 244 8.47 14.73 -1.73
N THR A 245 8.43 14.68 -0.39
CA THR A 245 7.38 13.96 0.35
C THR A 245 5.97 14.51 0.16
N GLU A 246 5.80 15.65 -0.50
CA GLU A 246 4.49 16.25 -0.84
C GLU A 246 4.27 16.27 -2.37
N ALA A 247 4.85 15.28 -3.05
CA ALA A 247 4.77 15.08 -4.50
C ALA A 247 5.18 16.29 -5.37
N HIS A 248 6.04 17.19 -4.89
CA HIS A 248 6.57 18.28 -5.73
C HIS A 248 7.81 17.80 -6.49
N PRO A 249 7.80 17.78 -7.84
CA PRO A 249 8.92 17.29 -8.62
C PRO A 249 10.02 18.36 -8.72
N PHE A 250 11.25 17.96 -8.41
CA PHE A 250 12.47 18.72 -8.64
C PHE A 250 13.32 18.02 -9.69
N LEU A 251 14.02 18.80 -10.51
CA LEU A 251 15.01 18.24 -11.43
C LEU A 251 16.12 17.57 -10.62
N ARG A 252 16.39 16.31 -10.95
CA ARG A 252 17.51 15.58 -10.39
C ARG A 252 18.80 16.18 -10.95
N ARG A 253 19.71 16.58 -10.06
CA ARG A 253 21.02 17.10 -10.46
C ARG A 253 21.85 15.98 -11.09
N PRO A 254 22.49 16.22 -12.25
CA PRO A 254 23.51 15.33 -12.79
C PRO A 254 24.66 15.17 -11.79
N TRP A 255 25.18 13.95 -11.64
CA TRP A 255 26.35 13.69 -10.79
C TRP A 255 27.62 14.42 -11.27
N THR A 256 27.65 14.83 -12.53
CA THR A 256 28.77 15.54 -13.17
C THR A 256 28.77 17.04 -12.91
N ASP A 257 27.72 17.61 -12.32
CA ASP A 257 27.71 19.03 -11.97
C ASP A 257 28.56 19.23 -10.71
N THR A 258 29.83 19.60 -10.92
CA THR A 258 30.69 20.14 -9.84
C THR A 258 29.95 21.23 -9.10
N PHE A 259 30.02 21.23 -7.77
CA PHE A 259 29.55 22.35 -6.95
C PHE A 259 30.15 23.63 -7.55
N ILE A 260 29.29 24.50 -8.07
CA ILE A 260 29.71 25.85 -8.41
C ILE A 260 30.16 26.42 -7.06
N ASP A 261 31.46 26.69 -6.92
CA ASP A 261 31.98 27.47 -5.81
C ASP A 261 31.14 28.74 -5.78
N TYR A 262 30.27 28.87 -4.78
CA TYR A 262 29.67 30.13 -4.44
C TYR A 262 30.84 31.01 -4.02
N LYS A 263 31.34 31.82 -4.96
CA LYS A 263 32.29 32.88 -4.67
C LYS A 263 31.67 33.73 -3.57
N THR A 264 32.25 33.64 -2.38
CA THR A 264 32.03 34.52 -1.24
C THR A 264 32.16 35.98 -1.62
#